data_AF-A0A1Q5N8X5-F1
#
_entry.id   AF-A0A1Q5N8X5-F1
#
_cell.length_a   1.000
_cell.length_b   1.000
_cell.length_c   1.000
_cell.angle_alpha   90.00
_cell.angle_beta   90.00
_cell.angle_gamma   90.00
#
_symmetry.space_group_name_H-M   'P 1'
#
loop_
_entity.id
_entity.type
_entity.pdbx_description
1 polymer ?
#
loop_
_entity_poly.entity_id
_entity_poly.type
_entity_poly.pdbx_seq_one_letter_code
_entity_poly.pdbx_strand_id
1 'polypeptide(L)' 'MPAAGARGAQASWPAPDASQRLASPLTPWDRRRLDLHAALTTAGIAPRPGDLAAIDALSVLDDTTHAVLTRWITAGR' A
#
# COMPACT_ATOMS: atom_id res chain seq x y z
N MET A 1 -29.05 35.51 20.21
CA MET A 1 -27.57 35.57 20.08
C MET A 1 -26.99 36.03 21.41
N PRO A 2 -25.84 35.52 21.89
CA PRO A 2 -24.86 34.63 21.24
C PRO A 2 -24.77 33.26 21.99
N ALA A 3 -23.94 32.26 21.71
CA ALA A 3 -22.81 32.02 20.80
C ALA A 3 -22.90 30.53 20.40
N ALA A 4 -22.88 30.15 19.13
CA ALA A 4 -21.66 29.93 18.34
C ALA A 4 -20.66 29.00 19.02
N GLY A 5 -20.46 27.81 18.42
CA GLY A 5 -19.17 27.12 18.49
C GLY A 5 -19.17 25.79 19.23
N ALA A 6 -19.67 24.74 18.58
CA ALA A 6 -19.02 23.44 18.69
C ALA A 6 -18.72 22.97 17.26
N ARG A 7 -17.72 23.61 16.63
CA ARG A 7 -17.02 22.98 15.50
C ARG A 7 -16.61 21.61 16.02
N GLY A 8 -17.11 20.54 15.42
CA GLY A 8 -16.72 19.18 15.76
C GLY A 8 -15.20 19.14 15.85
N ALA A 9 -14.68 19.04 17.06
CA ALA A 9 -13.27 18.85 17.29
C ALA A 9 -12.93 17.53 16.60
N GLN A 10 -12.32 17.62 15.42
CA GLN A 10 -11.79 16.46 14.74
C GLN A 10 -10.81 15.84 15.72
N ALA A 11 -11.20 14.73 16.34
CA ALA A 11 -10.38 14.05 17.31
C ALA A 11 -9.07 13.67 16.60
N SER A 12 -8.00 14.39 16.93
CA SER A 12 -6.66 14.05 16.48
C SER A 12 -6.30 12.75 17.15
N TRP A 13 -6.43 11.63 16.44
CA TRP A 13 -5.97 10.35 16.94
C TRP A 13 -4.47 10.45 17.23
N PRO A 14 -4.01 10.06 18.43
CA PRO A 14 -2.59 10.01 18.70
C PRO A 14 -1.93 9.06 17.70
N ALA A 15 -0.74 9.43 17.23
CA ALA A 15 0.03 8.57 16.35
C ALA A 15 0.29 7.23 17.07
N PRO A 16 0.07 6.08 16.41
CA PRO A 16 0.31 4.79 17.02
C PRO A 16 1.79 4.65 17.39
N ASP A 17 2.02 4.14 18.59
CA ASP A 17 3.36 3.93 19.15
C ASP A 17 4.15 2.91 18.29
N ALA A 18 5.29 3.34 17.75
CA ALA A 18 6.14 2.49 16.92
C ALA A 18 6.77 1.34 17.71
N SER A 19 6.96 1.50 19.02
CA SER A 19 7.52 0.46 19.90
C SER A 19 6.53 -0.67 20.17
N GLN A 20 5.23 -0.44 19.95
CA GLN A 20 4.18 -1.47 20.03
C GLN A 20 3.96 -2.19 18.70
N ARG A 21 4.70 -1.81 17.64
CA ARG A 21 4.59 -2.47 16.34
C ARG A 21 5.20 -3.86 16.44
N LEU A 22 4.36 -4.88 16.28
CA LEU A 22 4.83 -6.26 16.14
C LEU A 22 5.86 -6.32 15.00
N ALA A 23 7.09 -6.70 15.33
CA ALA A 23 8.15 -6.98 14.37
C ALA A 23 7.88 -8.33 13.69
N SER A 24 6.75 -8.44 13.00
CA SER A 24 6.46 -9.60 12.16
C SER A 24 7.18 -9.41 10.82
N PRO A 25 8.13 -10.30 10.46
CA PRO A 25 8.77 -10.22 9.17
C PRO A 25 7.71 -10.48 8.08
N LEU A 26 7.62 -9.57 7.12
CA LEU A 26 6.80 -9.78 5.92
C LEU A 26 7.25 -11.06 5.24
N THR A 27 6.29 -11.90 4.84
CA THR A 27 6.60 -13.03 3.99
C THR A 27 7.13 -12.49 2.64
N PRO A 28 7.95 -13.28 1.91
CA PRO A 28 8.39 -12.88 0.57
C PRO A 28 7.21 -12.56 -0.37
N TRP A 29 6.09 -13.28 -0.20
CA TRP A 29 4.86 -13.04 -0.95
C TRP A 29 4.24 -11.68 -0.60
N ASP A 30 4.13 -11.34 0.68
CA ASP A 30 3.59 -10.03 1.11
C ASP A 30 4.48 -8.87 0.63
N ARG A 31 5.80 -9.07 0.67
CA ARG A 31 6.78 -8.10 0.17
C ARG A 31 6.53 -7.81 -1.32
N ARG A 32 6.43 -8.85 -2.14
CA ARG A 32 6.17 -8.73 -3.58
C ARG A 32 4.84 -8.04 -3.87
N ARG A 33 3.79 -8.45 -3.16
CA ARG A 33 2.47 -7.81 -3.27
C ARG A 33 2.54 -6.30 -3.02
N LEU A 34 3.23 -5.88 -1.94
CA LEU A 34 3.42 -4.47 -1.62
C LEU A 34 4.21 -3.73 -2.70
N ASP A 35 5.31 -4.31 -3.19
CA ASP A 35 6.14 -3.72 -4.23
C ASP A 35 5.35 -3.50 -5.53
N LEU A 36 4.49 -4.46 -5.90
CA LEU A 36 3.63 -4.36 -7.08
C LEU A 36 2.57 -3.26 -6.92
N HIS A 37 1.92 -3.19 -5.76
CA HIS A 37 0.98 -2.11 -5.45
C HIS A 37 1.64 -0.73 -5.52
N ALA A 38 2.87 -0.60 -5.01
CA ALA A 38 3.64 0.64 -5.05
C ALA A 38 4.02 1.04 -6.49
N ALA A 39 4.42 0.06 -7.32
CA ALA A 39 4.76 0.28 -8.71
C ALA A 39 3.56 0.79 -9.51
N LEU A 40 2.40 0.13 -9.37
CA LEU A 40 1.15 0.51 -10.02
C LEU A 40 0.70 1.92 -9.60
N THR A 41 0.71 2.20 -8.29
CA THR A 41 0.35 3.52 -7.76
C THR A 41 1.28 4.61 -8.29
N THR A 42 2.59 4.34 -8.35
CA THR A 42 3.59 5.26 -8.90
C THR A 42 3.36 5.51 -10.39
N ALA A 43 2.95 4.49 -11.15
CA ALA A 43 2.56 4.61 -12.55
C ALA A 43 1.21 5.33 -12.75
N GLY A 44 0.50 5.69 -11.68
CA GLY A 44 -0.82 6.34 -11.73
C GLY A 44 -1.98 5.36 -11.94
N ILE A 45 -1.73 4.06 -11.78
CA ILE A 45 -2.74 3.00 -11.92
C ILE A 45 -3.23 2.65 -10.52
N ALA A 46 -4.43 3.11 -10.15
CA ALA A 46 -5.06 2.73 -8.89
C ALA A 46 -5.64 1.30 -9.01
N PRO A 47 -5.11 0.31 -8.28
CA PRO A 47 -5.61 -1.07 -8.35
C PRO A 47 -7.04 -1.13 -7.85
N ARG A 48 -7.95 -1.67 -8.65
CA ARG A 48 -9.35 -1.86 -8.27
C ARG A 48 -9.48 -3.14 -7.45
N PRO A 49 -10.57 -3.31 -6.68
CA PRO A 49 -10.82 -4.55 -5.94
C PRO A 49 -10.82 -5.81 -6.84
N GLY A 50 -11.21 -5.67 -8.11
CA GLY A 50 -11.17 -6.76 -9.09
C GLY A 50 -9.75 -7.15 -9.54
N ASP A 51 -8.77 -6.25 -9.39
CA ASP A 51 -7.38 -6.49 -9.80
C ASP A 51 -6.58 -7.22 -8.73
N LEU A 52 -7.11 -7.31 -7.50
CA LEU A 52 -6.42 -7.94 -6.37
C LEU A 52 -6.10 -9.41 -6.62
N ALA A 53 -7.00 -10.15 -7.29
CA ALA A 53 -6.75 -11.54 -7.63
C ALA A 53 -5.57 -11.70 -8.62
N ALA A 54 -5.40 -10.75 -9.55
CA ALA A 54 -4.27 -10.75 -10.46
C ALA A 54 -2.97 -10.39 -9.72
N ILE A 55 -3.02 -9.41 -8.82
CA ILE A 55 -1.87 -9.04 -7.98
C ILE A 55 -1.43 -10.20 -7.09
N ASP A 56 -2.38 -10.91 -6.48
CA ASP A 56 -2.09 -12.07 -5.62
C ASP A 56 -1.43 -13.20 -6.42
N ALA A 57 -1.94 -13.47 -7.64
CA ALA A 57 -1.35 -14.44 -8.56
C ALA A 57 0.08 -14.06 -8.99
N LEU A 58 0.31 -12.79 -9.31
CA LEU A 58 1.64 -12.28 -9.68
C LEU A 58 2.62 -12.31 -8.50
N SER A 59 2.13 -12.18 -7.27
CA SER A 59 2.95 -12.20 -6.05
C SER A 59 3.48 -13.60 -5.70
N VAL A 60 2.94 -14.66 -6.32
CA VAL A 60 3.47 -16.03 -6.20
C VAL A 60 4.77 -16.22 -6.99
N LEU A 61 4.98 -15.40 -8.03
CA LEU A 61 6.18 -15.47 -8.86
C LEU A 61 7.45 -15.22 -8.03
N ASP A 62 8.59 -15.69 -8.54
CA ASP A 62 9.88 -15.52 -7.89
C ASP A 62 10.35 -14.05 -7.92
N ASP A 63 11.33 -13.74 -7.08
CA ASP A 63 11.83 -12.38 -6.90
C ASP A 63 12.45 -11.79 -8.17
N THR A 64 13.05 -12.62 -9.04
CA THR A 64 13.66 -12.15 -10.29
C THR A 64 12.58 -11.69 -11.25
N THR A 65 11.55 -12.52 -11.44
CA THR A 65 10.40 -12.18 -12.28
C THR A 65 9.70 -10.93 -11.76
N HIS A 66 9.52 -10.83 -10.45
CA HIS A 66 8.87 -9.69 -9.82
C HIS A 66 9.66 -8.38 -10.00
N ALA A 67 10.99 -8.42 -9.87
CA ALA A 67 11.86 -7.25 -10.09
C ALA A 67 11.77 -6.72 -11.53
N VAL A 68 11.74 -7.62 -12.52
CA VAL A 68 11.59 -7.25 -13.94
C VAL A 68 10.22 -6.61 -14.19
N LEU A 69 9.15 -7.19 -13.63
CA LEU A 69 7.79 -6.68 -13.78
C LEU A 69 7.62 -5.27 -13.18
N THR A 70 8.12 -5.06 -11.96
CA THR A 70 8.15 -3.73 -11.32
C THR A 70 8.94 -2.73 -12.15
N ARG A 71 10.09 -3.14 -12.71
CA ARG A 71 10.88 -2.28 -13.60
C ARG A 71 10.08 -1.89 -14.85
N TRP A 72 9.37 -2.81 -15.48
CA TRP A 72 8.57 -2.48 -16.67
C TRP A 72 7.45 -1.48 -16.38
N ILE A 73 6.73 -1.69 -15.27
CA ILE A 73 5.63 -0.80 -14.85
C ILE A 73 6.15 0.61 -14.55
N THR A 74 7.33 0.72 -13.93
CA THR A 74 7.91 2.02 -13.54
C THR A 74 8.69 2.71 -14.67
N ALA A 75 9.25 1.96 -15.62
CA ALA A 75 10.01 2.49 -16.75
C ALA A 75 9.14 2.97 -17.92
N GLY A 76 7.86 2.57 -17.99
CA GLY A 76 6.94 2.94 -19.08
C GLY A 76 6.40 4.37 -19.03
N ARG A 77 7.09 5.30 -18.34
CA ARG A 77 6.73 6.72 -18.27
C ARG A 77 7.58 7.58 -19.18
#